data_AF-A0A1G2VUQ5-F1
#
_entry.id   AF-A0A1G2VUQ5-F1
#
_cell.length_a   1.000
_cell.length_b   1.000
_cell.length_c   1.000
_cell.angle_alpha   90.00
_cell.angle_beta   90.00
_cell.angle_gamma   90.00
#
_symmetry.space_group_name_H-M   'P 1'
#
loop_
_entity.id
_entity.type
_entity.pdbx_description
1 polymer ?
#
loop_
_entity_poly.entity_id
_entity_poly.type
_entity_poly.pdbx_seq_one_letter_code
_entity_poly.pdbx_strand_id
1 'polypeptide(L)' 'MGIPFPTGLRLLGQVEPGLIPWAWTVNGAFSVLAPLLAVMIAMVAGFQGVLLLGAGAYLLAFLIIRRLGIVVV' A
#
# COMPACT_ATOMS: atom_id res chain seq x y z
N MET A 1 5.52 5.24 -6.34
CA MET A 1 5.69 4.19 -5.31
C MET A 1 6.09 4.87 -4.02
N GLY A 2 5.28 4.79 -2.96
CA GLY A 2 5.68 5.30 -1.65
C GLY A 2 6.73 4.40 -1.00
N ILE A 3 7.49 4.96 -0.06
CA ILE A 3 8.48 4.27 0.80
C ILE A 3 8.01 2.90 1.35
N PRO A 4 6.74 2.66 1.76
CA PRO A 4 6.36 1.37 2.33
C PRO A 4 6.48 0.16 1.38
N PHE A 5 6.24 0.34 0.07
CA PHE A 5 6.23 -0.78 -0.86
C PHE A 5 7.63 -1.39 -1.12
N PRO A 6 8.67 -0.60 -1.46
CA PRO A 6 10.04 -1.11 -1.57
C PRO A 6 10.56 -1.76 -0.28
N THR A 7 10.20 -1.19 0.88
CA THR A 7 10.60 -1.74 2.19
C THR A 7 9.97 -3.11 2.44
N GLY A 8 8.67 -3.25 2.18
CA GLY A 8 7.96 -4.54 2.27
C GLY A 8 8.49 -5.57 1.27
N LEU A 9 8.85 -5.14 0.05
CA LEU A 9 9.41 -6.03 -0.97
C LEU A 9 10.80 -6.55 -0.59
N ARG A 10 11.64 -5.71 0.03
CA ARG A 10 12.96 -6.12 0.54
C ARG A 10 12.84 -7.16 1.65
N LEU A 11 11.88 -7.00 2.57
CA LEU A 11 11.55 -8.01 3.59
C LEU A 11 11.09 -9.32 2.95
N LEU A 12 10.16 -9.23 2.00
CA LEU A 12 9.63 -10.40 1.33
C LEU A 12 10.73 -11.17 0.60
N GLY A 13 11.69 -10.46 0.00
CA GLY A 13 12.86 -11.08 -0.62
C GLY A 13 13.85 -11.73 0.36
N GLN A 14 13.78 -11.43 1.66
CA GLN A 14 14.58 -12.12 2.68
C GLN A 14 13.85 -13.34 3.26
N VAL A 15 12.52 -13.30 3.32
CA VAL A 15 11.70 -14.36 3.92
C VAL A 15 11.29 -15.40 2.89
N GLU A 16 10.75 -14.97 1.75
CA GLU A 16 10.28 -15.86 0.69
C GLU A 16 10.33 -15.17 -0.69
N PRO A 17 11.48 -15.26 -1.39
CA PRO A 17 11.68 -14.63 -2.70
C PRO A 17 10.65 -15.06 -3.76
N GLY A 18 10.08 -16.27 -3.65
CA GLY A 18 9.06 -16.78 -4.56
C GLY A 18 7.77 -15.96 -4.59
N LEU A 19 7.52 -15.12 -3.57
CA LEU A 19 6.35 -14.24 -3.49
C LEU A 19 6.58 -12.85 -4.09
N ILE A 20 7.80 -12.51 -4.52
CA ILE A 20 8.10 -11.21 -5.16
C ILE A 20 7.22 -10.96 -6.40
N PRO A 21 7.04 -11.93 -7.35
CA PRO A 21 6.16 -11.74 -8.50
C PRO A 21 4.71 -11.47 -8.09
N TRP A 22 4.22 -12.15 -7.04
CA TRP A 22 2.87 -11.95 -6.51
C TRP A 22 2.68 -10.55 -5.94
N ALA A 23 3.66 -10.03 -5.20
CA ALA A 23 3.61 -8.65 -4.70
C ALA A 23 3.52 -7.62 -5.83
N TRP A 24 4.21 -7.86 -6.95
CA TRP A 24 4.09 -7.05 -8.16
C TRP A 24 2.73 -7.20 -8.84
N THR A 25 2.18 -8.40 -8.92
CA THR A 25 0.83 -8.64 -9.48
C THR A 25 -0.23 -7.87 -8.70
N VAL A 26 -0.17 -7.91 -7.37
CA VAL A 26 -1.08 -7.15 -6.50
C VAL A 26 -0.94 -5.65 -6.76
N ASN A 27 0.30 -5.13 -6.82
CA ASN A 27 0.57 -3.73 -7.13
C ASN A 27 0.01 -3.31 -8.51
N GLY A 28 0.14 -4.18 -9.51
CA GLY A 28 -0.44 -3.98 -10.84
C GLY A 28 -1.98 -3.92 -10.80
N ALA A 29 -2.63 -4.85 -10.11
CA ALA A 29 -4.09 -4.87 -9.98
C ALA A 29 -4.63 -3.62 -9.28
N PHE A 30 -3.99 -3.19 -8.18
CA PHE A 30 -4.37 -1.97 -7.47
C PHE A 30 -4.13 -0.69 -8.27
N SER A 31 -3.18 -0.68 -9.21
CA SER A 31 -2.97 0.49 -10.08
C SER A 31 -4.16 0.75 -11.01
N VAL A 32 -4.94 -0.30 -11.33
CA VAL A 32 -6.20 -0.19 -12.07
C VAL A 32 -7.37 0.10 -11.13
N LEU A 33 -7.48 -0.63 -10.02
CA LEU A 33 -8.63 -0.52 -9.11
C LEU A 33 -8.65 0.79 -8.31
N ALA A 34 -7.49 1.31 -7.89
CA ALA A 34 -7.43 2.46 -7.00
C ALA A 34 -8.02 3.76 -7.60
N PRO A 35 -7.76 4.13 -8.87
CA PRO A 35 -8.42 5.28 -9.50
C PRO A 35 -9.94 5.13 -9.58
N LEU A 36 -10.44 3.94 -9.94
CA LEU A 36 -11.87 3.64 -9.99
C LEU A 36 -12.52 3.83 -8.61
N LEU A 37 -11.93 3.23 -7.57
CA LEU A 37 -12.40 3.39 -6.20
C LEU A 37 -12.32 4.85 -5.74
N ALA A 38 -11.24 5.57 -6.07
CA ALA A 38 -11.08 6.96 -5.70
C ALA A 38 -12.19 7.84 -6.30
N VAL A 39 -12.57 7.65 -7.56
CA VAL A 39 -13.70 8.37 -8.18
C VAL A 39 -15.02 8.01 -7.50
N MET A 40 -15.29 6.72 -7.29
CA MET A 40 -16.52 6.27 -6.62
C MET A 40 -16.66 6.85 -5.21
N ILE A 41 -15.57 6.85 -4.44
CA ILE A 41 -15.54 7.42 -3.09
C ILE A 41 -15.68 8.94 -3.16
N ALA A 42 -15.01 9.61 -4.11
CA ALA A 42 -15.13 11.06 -4.27
C ALA A 42 -16.57 11.50 -4.57
N MET A 43 -17.33 10.69 -5.33
CA MET A 43 -18.73 10.98 -5.63
C MET A 43 -19.64 10.87 -4.41
N VAL A 44 -19.34 9.98 -3.45
CA VAL A 44 -20.19 9.73 -2.28
C VAL A 44 -19.77 10.54 -1.05
N ALA A 45 -18.47 10.64 -0.81
CA ALA A 45 -17.87 11.22 0.40
C ALA A 45 -16.98 12.45 0.12
N GLY A 46 -16.93 12.92 -1.12
CA GLY A 46 -16.05 14.01 -1.54
C GLY A 46 -14.57 13.63 -1.57
N PHE A 47 -13.74 14.55 -2.05
CA PHE A 47 -12.29 14.33 -2.14
C PHE A 47 -11.62 14.18 -0.76
N GLN A 48 -12.21 14.77 0.28
CA GLN A 48 -11.74 14.60 1.66
C GLN A 48 -11.79 13.13 2.11
N GLY A 49 -12.85 12.39 1.76
CA GLY A 49 -12.97 10.97 2.06
C GLY A 49 -11.87 10.13 1.39
N VAL A 50 -11.55 10.45 0.13
CA VAL A 50 -10.45 9.81 -0.62
C VAL A 50 -9.10 10.05 0.07
N LEU A 51 -8.84 11.30 0.47
CA LEU A 51 -7.59 11.67 1.15
C LEU A 51 -7.45 10.99 2.51
N LEU A 52 -8.51 10.94 3.32
CA LEU A 52 -8.50 10.26 4.62
C LEU A 52 -8.27 8.76 4.49
N LEU A 53 -8.91 8.11 3.50
CA LEU A 53 -8.68 6.69 3.24
C LEU A 53 -7.26 6.41 2.76
N GLY A 54 -6.72 7.25 1.86
CA GLY A 54 -5.34 7.17 1.43
C GLY A 54 -4.35 7.33 2.59
N ALA A 55 -4.57 8.35 3.43
CA ALA A 55 -3.77 8.57 4.64
C ALA A 55 -3.86 7.39 5.61
N GLY A 56 -5.06 6.84 5.83
CA GLY A 56 -5.29 5.66 6.66
C GLY A 56 -4.55 4.42 6.14
N ALA A 57 -4.55 4.20 4.82
CA ALA A 57 -3.80 3.10 4.20
C ALA A 57 -2.28 3.24 4.41
N TYR A 58 -1.75 4.46 4.26
CA TYR A 58 -0.33 4.73 4.55
C TYR A 58 0.01 4.56 6.04
N LEU A 59 -0.87 5.00 6.94
CA LEU A 59 -0.71 4.81 8.38
C LEU A 59 -0.70 3.32 8.73
N LEU A 60 -1.61 2.53 8.16
CA LEU A 60 -1.66 1.08 8.37
C LEU A 60 -0.39 0.41 7.86
N ALA A 61 0.10 0.78 6.68
CA ALA A 61 1.36 0.28 6.15
C ALA A 61 2.53 0.59 7.09
N PHE A 62 2.59 1.82 7.61
CA PHE A 62 3.59 2.21 8.60
C PHE A 62 3.51 1.39 9.90
N LEU A 63 2.31 1.17 10.43
CA LEU A 63 2.10 0.36 11.64
C LEU A 63 2.51 -1.10 11.43
N ILE A 64 2.23 -1.68 10.26
CA ILE A 64 2.65 -3.05 9.90
C ILE A 64 4.18 -3.14 9.83
N ILE A 65 4.83 -2.22 9.12
CA ILE A 65 6.29 -2.19 9.00
C ILE A 65 6.95 -2.01 10.38
N ARG A 66 6.39 -1.13 11.22
CA ARG A 66 6.85 -0.92 12.60
C ARG A 66 6.67 -2.17 13.45
N ARG A 67 5.55 -2.91 13.31
CA ARG A 67 5.30 -4.18 14.01
C ARG A 67 6.29 -5.27 13.59
N LEU A 68 6.73 -5.27 12.33
CA LEU A 68 7.72 -6.20 11.80
C LEU A 68 9.17 -5.84 12.21
N GLY A 69 9.37 -4.85 13.10
CA GLY A 69 10.67 -4.52 13.67
C GLY A 69 11.57 -3.66 12.75
N ILE A 70 11.03 -3.12 11.66
CA ILE A 70 11.80 -2.21 10.80
C ILE A 70 11.69 -0.79 11.34
N VAL A 71 12.80 -0.28 11.85
CA VAL A 71 12.99 1.16 12.06
C VAL A 71 13.08 1.78 10.66
N VAL A 72 12.01 2.47 10.26
CA VAL A 72 12.02 3.32 9.07
C VAL A 72 12.90 4.53 9.43
N VAL A 73 14.21 4.41 9.17
CA VAL A 73 15.17 5.53 9.20
C VAL A 73 15.24 6.13 7.80
#